data_AF-A0A662Y294-F1
#
_entry.id   AF-A0A662Y294-F1
#
_cell.length_a   1.000
_cell.length_b   1.000
_cell.length_c   1.000
_cell.angle_alpha   90.00
_cell.angle_beta   90.00
_cell.angle_gamma   90.00
#
_symmetry.space_group_name_H-M   'P 1'
#
loop_
_entity.id
_entity.type
_entity.pdbx_description
1 polymer ?
#
loop_
_entity_poly.entity_id
_entity_poly.type
_entity_poly.pdbx_seq_one_letter_code
_entity_poly.pdbx_strand_id
1 'polypeptide(L)'
;TLGESNNLKVAKQSQAGLVRMLENSIMIGAAVLVENMPEEIDPMLEPILLKQIVKTGGVATIRLGDNTIEYDANFRARTCVASSS
;
A
#
# COMPACT_ATOMS: atom_id res chain seq x y z
N THR A 1 -2.88 10.16 24.37
CA THR A 1 -4.23 10.71 24.12
C THR A 1 -4.63 10.30 22.72
N LEU A 2 -5.56 9.33 22.65
CA LEU A 2 -6.43 8.97 21.52
C LEU A 2 -5.76 8.84 20.12
N GLY A 3 -5.56 7.68 19.51
CA GLY A 3 -6.56 6.61 19.39
C GLY A 3 -7.70 6.99 18.43
N GLU A 4 -7.51 7.90 17.48
CA GLU A 4 -8.61 8.46 16.70
C GLU A 4 -8.33 8.45 15.20
N SER A 5 -9.27 7.86 14.46
CA SER A 5 -9.37 7.86 13.00
C SER A 5 -8.24 7.12 12.29
N ASN A 6 -8.08 5.83 12.61
CA ASN A 6 -7.35 4.92 11.72
C ASN A 6 -8.18 4.85 10.41
N ASN A 7 -7.90 5.75 9.46
CA ASN A 7 -8.47 5.79 8.10
C ASN A 7 -7.97 4.57 7.32
N LEU A 8 -8.29 3.39 7.85
CA LEU A 8 -7.97 2.10 7.31
C LEU A 8 -8.83 1.92 6.08
N LYS A 9 -8.23 2.14 4.91
CA LYS A 9 -8.90 1.88 3.65
C LYS A 9 -8.82 0.40 3.36
N VAL A 10 -9.98 -0.23 3.25
CA VAL A 10 -10.09 -1.64 2.87
C VAL A 10 -10.29 -1.70 1.36
N ALA A 11 -9.46 -2.48 0.68
CA ALA A 11 -9.58 -2.71 -0.76
C ALA A 11 -9.27 -4.16 -1.13
N LYS A 12 -9.68 -4.55 -2.33
CA LYS A 12 -9.38 -5.87 -2.92
C LYS A 12 -8.39 -5.71 -4.06
N GLN A 13 -7.55 -6.73 -4.30
CA GLN A 13 -6.60 -6.72 -5.42
C GLN A 13 -7.29 -6.47 -6.77
N SER A 14 -8.48 -7.05 -6.97
CA SER A 14 -9.28 -6.91 -8.19
C SER A 14 -10.11 -5.63 -8.28
N GLN A 15 -10.04 -4.75 -7.28
CA GLN A 15 -10.86 -3.53 -7.27
C GLN A 15 -10.34 -2.51 -8.28
N ALA A 16 -11.22 -2.04 -9.15
CA ALA A 16 -10.93 -0.94 -10.06
C ALA A 16 -10.50 0.31 -9.27
N GLY A 17 -9.30 0.81 -9.56
CA GLY A 17 -8.73 1.99 -8.89
C GLY A 17 -7.90 1.70 -7.64
N LEU A 18 -7.58 0.44 -7.33
CA LEU A 18 -6.67 0.09 -6.22
C LEU A 18 -5.36 0.87 -6.28
N VAL A 19 -4.74 0.93 -7.46
CA VAL A 19 -3.47 1.65 -7.69
C VAL A 19 -3.59 3.12 -7.28
N ARG A 20 -4.62 3.82 -7.77
CA ARG A 20 -4.88 5.22 -7.39
C ARG A 20 -5.14 5.39 -5.89
N MET A 21 -5.84 4.42 -5.28
CA MET A 21 -6.08 4.43 -3.84
C MET A 21 -4.78 4.26 -3.06
N LEU A 22 -3.90 3.35 -3.48
CA LEU A 22 -2.59 3.12 -2.89
C LEU A 22 -1.70 4.34 -3.05
N GLU A 23 -1.58 4.89 -4.26
CA GLU A 23 -0.84 6.12 -4.56
C GLU A 23 -1.20 7.24 -3.58
N ASN A 24 -2.49 7.56 -3.50
CA ASN A 24 -2.98 8.60 -2.59
C ASN A 24 -2.69 8.24 -1.13
N SER A 25 -2.96 7.00 -0.72
CA SER A 25 -2.78 6.57 0.68
C SER A 25 -1.33 6.59 1.12
N ILE A 26 -0.40 6.24 0.24
CA ILE A 26 1.05 6.30 0.48
C ILE A 26 1.49 7.75 0.68
N MET A 27 1.00 8.68 -0.14
CA MET A 27 1.35 10.11 -0.03
C MET A 27 0.81 10.77 1.24
N ILE A 28 -0.38 10.37 1.71
CA ILE A 28 -1.00 10.96 2.91
C ILE A 28 -0.71 10.16 4.19
N GLY A 29 0.04 9.06 4.11
CA GLY A 29 0.33 8.20 5.26
C GLY A 29 -0.88 7.41 5.79
N ALA A 30 -1.89 7.16 4.98
CA ALA A 30 -3.09 6.41 5.40
C ALA A 30 -2.84 4.89 5.43
N ALA A 31 -3.45 4.20 6.39
CA ALA A 31 -3.37 2.75 6.46
C ALA A 31 -4.24 2.09 5.39
N VAL A 32 -3.74 1.04 4.73
CA VAL A 32 -4.48 0.26 3.73
C VAL A 32 -4.48 -1.21 4.14
N LEU A 33 -5.66 -1.83 4.12
CA LEU A 33 -5.84 -3.27 4.24
C LEU A 33 -6.23 -3.84 2.88
N VAL A 34 -5.40 -4.73 2.34
CA VAL A 34 -5.77 -5.52 1.15
C VAL A 34 -6.34 -6.85 1.61
N GLU A 35 -7.64 -7.05 1.39
CA GLU A 35 -8.35 -8.28 1.77
C GLU A 35 -8.49 -9.23 0.59
N ASN A 36 -8.63 -10.52 0.92
CA ASN A 36 -8.78 -11.61 -0.06
C ASN A 36 -7.65 -11.58 -1.08
N MET A 37 -6.43 -11.40 -0.60
CA MET A 37 -5.27 -11.43 -1.49
C MET A 37 -5.15 -12.84 -2.06
N PRO A 38 -5.21 -13.01 -3.40
CA PRO A 38 -5.00 -14.31 -4.05
C PRO A 38 -3.61 -14.86 -3.76
N GLU A 39 -3.42 -16.15 -4.00
CA GLU A 39 -2.09 -16.79 -3.94
C GLU A 39 -1.12 -16.14 -4.95
N GLU A 40 -1.63 -15.77 -6.12
CA GLU A 40 -0.89 -15.03 -7.14
C GLU A 40 -1.10 -13.52 -6.98
N ILE A 41 -0.12 -12.88 -6.36
CA ILE A 41 -0.10 -11.44 -6.12
C ILE A 41 0.34 -10.70 -7.38
N ASP A 42 -0.36 -9.63 -7.72
CA ASP A 42 0.03 -8.76 -8.83
C ASP A 42 1.43 -8.15 -8.55
N PRO A 43 2.39 -8.30 -9.46
CA PRO A 43 3.76 -7.80 -9.27
C PRO A 43 3.81 -6.28 -9.02
N MET A 44 2.78 -5.51 -9.40
CA MET A 44 2.71 -4.10 -9.05
C MET A 44 2.68 -3.85 -7.54
N LEU A 45 2.18 -4.81 -6.74
CA LEU A 45 2.07 -4.70 -5.28
C LEU A 45 3.34 -5.13 -4.56
N GLU A 46 4.21 -5.90 -5.23
CA GLU A 46 5.50 -6.37 -4.71
C GLU A 46 6.33 -5.27 -4.01
N PRO A 47 6.55 -4.08 -4.60
CA PRO A 47 7.30 -3.01 -3.93
C PRO A 47 6.67 -2.57 -2.62
N ILE A 48 5.34 -2.57 -2.51
CA ILE A 48 4.62 -2.21 -1.27
C ILE A 48 4.81 -3.28 -0.21
N LEU A 49 4.72 -4.55 -0.60
CA LEU A 49 4.86 -5.70 0.32
C LEU A 49 6.29 -5.85 0.83
N LEU A 50 7.26 -5.71 -0.07
CA LEU A 50 8.68 -5.77 0.22
C LEU A 50 9.22 -4.47 0.84
N LYS A 51 8.40 -3.42 0.90
CA LYS A 51 8.79 -2.07 1.34
C LYS A 51 10.04 -1.57 0.61
N GLN A 52 10.06 -1.70 -0.71
CA GLN A 52 11.13 -1.22 -1.59
C GLN A 52 11.14 0.31 -1.70
N ILE A 53 11.41 0.96 -0.57
CA ILE A 53 11.45 2.42 -0.44
C ILE A 53 12.85 2.89 -0.81
N VAL A 54 12.94 3.73 -1.83
CA VAL A 54 14.18 4.33 -2.31
C VAL A 54 14.22 5.79 -1.88
N LYS A 55 15.33 6.20 -1.29
CA LYS A 55 15.54 7.60 -0.90
C LYS A 55 16.32 8.34 -1.99
N THR A 56 15.68 9.27 -2.66
CA THR A 56 16.27 10.08 -3.74
C THR A 56 16.26 11.55 -3.32
N GLY A 57 17.43 12.20 -3.29
CA GLY A 57 17.53 13.62 -2.93
C GLY A 57 17.02 13.97 -1.53
N GLY A 58 16.99 13.01 -0.60
CA GLY A 58 16.48 13.20 0.76
C GLY A 58 15.01 12.82 0.95
N VAL A 59 14.27 12.57 -0.12
CA VAL A 59 12.84 12.20 -0.10
C VAL A 59 12.70 10.68 -0.25
N ALA A 60 11.87 10.06 0.59
CA ALA A 60 11.53 8.65 0.47
C ALA A 60 10.50 8.47 -0.65
N THR A 61 10.73 7.53 -1.55
CA THR A 61 9.86 7.26 -2.70
C THR A 61 9.70 5.76 -2.88
N ILE A 62 8.59 5.36 -3.50
CA ILE A 62 8.33 3.97 -3.86
C ILE A 62 7.82 3.91 -5.29
N ARG A 63 8.27 2.90 -6.04
CA ARG A 63 7.81 2.69 -7.41
C ARG A 63 6.63 1.74 -7.39
N LEU A 64 5.51 2.13 -8.01
CA LEU A 64 4.30 1.31 -8.14
C LEU A 64 3.93 1.26 -9.62
N GLY A 65 4.16 0.13 -10.26
CA GLY A 65 4.11 0.04 -11.73
C GLY A 65 5.08 1.03 -12.39
N ASP A 66 4.55 1.93 -13.20
CA ASP A 66 5.31 2.98 -13.89
C ASP A 66 5.42 4.29 -13.10
N ASN A 67 4.67 4.42 -12.00
CA ASN A 67 4.64 5.64 -11.20
C ASN A 67 5.65 5.60 -10.06
N THR A 68 6.29 6.75 -9.78
CA THR A 68 7.10 6.96 -8.58
C THR A 68 6.33 7.86 -7.63
N ILE A 69 6.10 7.39 -6.42
CA ILE A 69 5.23 8.02 -5.43
C ILE A 69 6.07 8.42 -4.23
N GLU A 70 5.84 9.62 -3.68
CA GLU A 70 6.44 10.02 -2.41
C GLU A 70 5.88 9.17 -1.27
N TYR A 71 6.78 8.57 -0.49
CA TYR A 71 6.45 7.64 0.58
C TYR A 71 6.37 8.37 1.92
N ASP A 72 5.17 8.45 2.49
CA ASP A 72 4.99 8.95 3.86
C ASP A 72 5.33 7.87 4.89
N ALA A 73 6.13 8.24 5.89
CA ALA A 73 6.59 7.32 6.94
C ALA A 73 5.46 6.78 7.84
N ASN A 74 4.29 7.43 7.86
CA ASN A 74 3.10 6.96 8.59
C ASN A 74 2.31 5.91 7.81
N PHE A 75 2.58 5.72 6.51
CA PHE A 75 1.88 4.75 5.69
C PHE A 75 2.02 3.32 6.25
N ARG A 76 0.90 2.61 6.30
CA ARG A 76 0.84 1.22 6.80
C ARG A 76 0.02 0.37 5.84
N ALA A 77 0.69 -0.49 5.07
CA ALA A 77 0.04 -1.56 4.34
C ALA A 77 -0.09 -2.80 5.24
N ARG A 78 -1.29 -3.38 5.29
CA ARG A 78 -1.55 -4.71 5.85
C ARG A 78 -2.19 -5.56 4.78
N THR A 79 -1.77 -6.81 4.67
CA THR A 79 -2.41 -7.81 3.83
C THR A 79 -3.07 -8.85 4.70
N CYS A 80 -4.26 -9.28 4.30
CA CYS A 80 -4.89 -10.47 4.84
C CYS A 80 -4.78 -11.55 3.77
N VAL A 81 -3.90 -12.52 4.01
CA VAL A 81 -3.83 -13.73 3.18
C VAL A 81 -4.96 -14.64 3.62
N ALA A 82 -5.85 -14.98 2.69
CA ALA A 82 -6.80 -16.05 2.93
C ALA A 82 -6.01 -17.35 2.89
N SER A 83 -5.65 -17.89 4.05
CA SER A 83 -5.06 -19.22 4.14
C SER A 83 -6.09 -20.21 3.60
N SER A 84 -5.89 -20.68 2.37
CA SER A 84 -6.60 -21.83 1.83
C SER A 84 -5.96 -23.08 2.42
N SER A 85 -6.50 -23.52 3.57
CA SER A 85 -6.23 -24.79 4.28
C SER A 85 -4.76 -25.23 4.44
#